data_AF-A0A958ZK62-F1
#
_entry.id   AF-A0A958ZK62-F1
#
_cell.length_a   1.000
_cell.length_b   1.000
_cell.length_c   1.000
_cell.angle_alpha   90.00
_cell.angle_beta   90.00
_cell.angle_gamma   90.00
#
_symmetry.space_group_name_H-M   'P 1'
#
loop_
_entity.id
_entity.type
_entity.pdbx_description
1 polymer ?
#
loop_
_entity_poly.entity_id
_entity_poly.type
_entity_poly.pdbx_seq_one_letter_code
_entity_poly.pdbx_strand_id
1 'polypeptide(L)'
;MINYRIVLNILGLLFCLNGLFMLSVLPASFYYHDGTAEDFIFSGIVCFMIGSILVWFTRNASKNIGKREGYLIVTLGWLALVFSGAFPHYFSGRYLSFTDAFFETMAGYTTTGASILTDIESMPEAILLWRSITHWIGGMGIIVLTLAILPLLGIGGMQLFMAESPGVTADKLHPRITETAKRLWAIYVFLTGVQLVLLMVGGMGFFDAANHAMSTLSTGGFSTKNASVAHFDSPFIQWVIIVFMYLAGIN
;
A
#
# COMPACT_ATOMS: atom_id res chain seq x y z
N MET A 1 -22.65 -7.06 20.82
CA MET A 1 -23.17 -6.79 19.46
C MET A 1 -22.09 -6.08 18.67
N ILE A 2 -22.02 -6.26 17.36
CA ILE A 2 -20.94 -5.67 16.54
C ILE A 2 -21.14 -4.16 16.45
N ASN A 3 -20.08 -3.39 16.71
CA ASN A 3 -20.07 -1.95 16.53
C ASN A 3 -19.79 -1.58 15.07
N TYR A 4 -20.81 -1.58 14.21
CA TYR A 4 -20.63 -1.22 12.80
C TYR A 4 -20.18 0.23 12.58
N ARG A 5 -20.43 1.14 13.53
CA ARG A 5 -20.03 2.54 13.39
C ARG A 5 -18.51 2.71 13.40
N ILE A 6 -17.78 1.97 14.26
CA ILE A 6 -16.31 2.04 14.25
C ILE A 6 -15.71 1.41 12.99
N VAL A 7 -16.33 0.34 12.48
CA VAL A 7 -15.92 -0.28 11.22
C VAL A 7 -16.04 0.72 10.07
N LEU A 8 -17.22 1.33 9.90
CA LEU A 8 -17.45 2.33 8.85
C LEU A 8 -16.58 3.58 9.02
N ASN A 9 -16.28 3.99 10.25
CA ASN A 9 -15.36 5.12 10.51
C ASN A 9 -13.97 4.83 9.96
N ILE A 10 -13.43 3.64 10.24
CA ILE A 10 -12.09 3.24 9.78
C ILE A 10 -12.07 3.06 8.26
N LEU A 11 -13.11 2.46 7.67
CA LEU A 11 -13.23 2.39 6.21
C LEU A 11 -13.23 3.79 5.59
N GLY A 12 -13.96 4.74 6.19
CA GLY A 12 -13.96 6.12 5.75
C GLY A 12 -12.58 6.78 5.78
N LEU A 13 -11.80 6.54 6.84
CA LEU A 13 -10.41 7.00 6.92
C LEU A 13 -9.52 6.39 5.83
N LEU A 14 -9.69 5.10 5.52
CA LEU A 14 -8.96 4.44 4.44
C LEU A 14 -9.30 5.03 3.06
N PHE A 15 -10.57 5.36 2.80
CA PHE A 15 -10.99 6.06 1.59
C PHE A 15 -10.32 7.44 1.46
N CYS A 16 -10.30 8.23 2.55
CA CYS A 16 -9.62 9.52 2.54
C CYS A 16 -8.12 9.38 2.28
N LEU A 17 -7.46 8.43 2.95
CA LEU A 17 -6.03 8.17 2.78
C LEU A 17 -5.70 7.74 1.35
N ASN A 18 -6.49 6.82 0.78
CA ASN A 18 -6.30 6.37 -0.60
C ASN A 18 -6.49 7.52 -1.60
N GLY A 19 -7.52 8.35 -1.38
CA GLY A 19 -7.74 9.55 -2.18
C GLY A 19 -6.56 10.53 -2.14
N LEU A 20 -5.93 10.71 -0.97
CA LEU A 20 -4.71 11.53 -0.86
C LEU A 20 -3.52 10.92 -1.61
N PHE A 21 -3.35 9.60 -1.57
CA PHE A 21 -2.30 8.93 -2.35
C PHE A 21 -2.52 9.05 -3.85
N MET A 22 -3.76 9.02 -4.34
CA MET A 22 -4.06 9.29 -5.76
C MET A 22 -3.63 10.69 -6.19
N LEU A 23 -3.73 11.69 -5.29
CA LEU A 23 -3.26 13.05 -5.58
C LEU A 23 -1.72 13.15 -5.57
N SER A 24 -1.02 12.24 -4.89
CA SER A 24 0.45 12.23 -4.86
C SER A 24 1.08 11.89 -6.23
N VAL A 25 0.28 11.37 -7.16
CA VAL A 25 0.71 10.98 -8.51
C VAL A 25 0.70 12.15 -9.50
N LEU A 26 0.01 13.24 -9.17
CA LEU A 26 -0.15 14.41 -10.04
C LEU A 26 1.16 15.07 -10.48
N PRO A 27 2.21 15.18 -9.63
CA PRO A 27 3.50 15.71 -10.08
C PRO A 27 4.07 14.91 -11.26
N ALA A 28 3.91 13.59 -11.29
CA ALA A 28 4.34 12.76 -12.41
C ALA A 28 3.49 13.03 -13.65
N SER A 29 2.16 13.02 -13.52
CA SER A 29 1.26 13.30 -14.66
C SER A 29 1.55 14.66 -15.31
N PHE A 30 1.75 15.71 -14.51
CA PHE A 30 2.07 17.04 -15.03
C PHE A 30 3.47 17.14 -15.64
N TYR A 31 4.46 16.46 -15.07
CA TYR A 31 5.83 16.46 -15.59
C TYR A 31 5.95 15.71 -16.92
N TYR A 32 5.29 14.56 -17.05
CA TYR A 32 5.32 13.74 -18.26
C TYR A 32 4.23 14.13 -19.29
N HIS A 33 3.31 15.01 -18.92
CA HIS A 33 2.16 15.42 -19.77
C HIS A 33 1.34 14.23 -20.28
N ASP A 34 1.13 13.24 -19.41
CA ASP A 34 0.58 11.92 -19.78
C ASP A 34 -0.96 11.89 -19.95
N GLY A 35 -1.64 13.02 -19.69
CA GLY A 35 -3.08 13.19 -19.88
C GLY A 35 -3.98 12.56 -18.82
N THR A 36 -3.43 12.07 -17.70
CA THR A 36 -4.19 11.36 -16.65
C THR A 36 -4.49 12.19 -15.39
N ALA A 37 -4.00 13.43 -15.30
CA ALA A 37 -4.14 14.27 -14.12
C ALA A 37 -5.61 14.45 -13.69
N GLU A 38 -6.52 14.66 -14.65
CA GLU A 38 -7.95 14.82 -14.39
C GLU A 38 -8.56 13.55 -13.77
N ASP A 39 -8.15 12.38 -14.25
CA ASP A 39 -8.63 11.08 -13.77
C ASP A 39 -8.23 10.86 -12.30
N PHE A 40 -6.98 11.18 -11.95
CA PHE A 40 -6.47 11.09 -10.58
C PHE A 40 -7.09 12.14 -9.65
N ILE A 41 -7.29 13.38 -10.12
CA ILE A 41 -7.97 14.43 -9.34
C ILE A 41 -9.40 14.01 -9.05
N PHE A 42 -10.15 13.58 -10.07
CA PHE A 42 -11.53 13.17 -9.92
C PHE A 42 -11.65 11.96 -8.99
N SER A 43 -10.82 10.93 -9.20
CA SER A 43 -10.78 9.73 -8.34
C SER A 43 -10.44 10.08 -6.89
N GLY A 44 -9.44 10.93 -6.68
CA GLY A 44 -9.03 11.38 -5.35
C GLY A 44 -10.12 12.15 -4.62
N ILE A 45 -10.81 13.08 -5.31
CA ILE A 45 -11.93 13.84 -4.77
C ILE A 45 -13.10 12.92 -4.42
N VAL A 46 -13.48 12.00 -5.31
CA VAL A 46 -14.57 11.04 -5.06
C VAL A 46 -14.26 10.19 -3.83
N CYS A 47 -13.04 9.64 -3.73
CA CYS A 47 -12.61 8.87 -2.57
C CYS A 47 -12.64 9.69 -1.29
N PHE A 48 -12.11 10.91 -1.32
CA PHE A 48 -12.07 11.79 -0.17
C PHE A 48 -13.48 12.20 0.30
N MET A 49 -14.40 12.45 -0.64
CA MET A 49 -15.80 12.77 -0.34
C MET A 49 -16.52 11.58 0.31
N ILE A 50 -16.41 10.38 -0.27
CA ILE A 50 -17.00 9.16 0.31
C ILE A 50 -16.44 8.92 1.71
N GLY A 51 -15.11 9.00 1.87
CA GLY A 51 -14.44 8.80 3.14
C GLY A 51 -14.87 9.82 4.19
N SER A 52 -14.92 11.09 3.83
CA SER A 52 -15.31 12.18 4.74
C SER A 52 -16.77 12.07 5.19
N ILE A 53 -17.67 11.66 4.29
CA ILE A 53 -19.08 11.39 4.61
C ILE A 53 -19.19 10.25 5.63
N LEU A 54 -18.50 9.13 5.38
CA LEU A 54 -18.48 7.98 6.30
C LEU A 54 -17.95 8.38 7.68
N VAL A 55 -16.83 9.10 7.74
CA VAL A 55 -16.24 9.59 8.99
C VAL A 55 -17.18 10.54 9.71
N TRP A 56 -17.83 11.46 9.00
CA TRP A 56 -18.75 12.42 9.59
C TRP A 56 -19.95 11.75 10.28
N PHE A 57 -20.59 10.79 9.62
CA PHE A 57 -21.74 10.05 10.18
C PHE A 57 -21.35 9.11 11.31
N THR A 58 -20.08 8.75 11.43
CA THR A 58 -19.56 7.80 12.43
C THR A 58 -18.67 8.46 13.49
N ARG A 59 -18.54 9.79 13.50
CA ARG A 59 -17.63 10.55 14.39
C ARG A 59 -17.80 10.28 15.89
N ASN A 60 -18.99 9.85 16.30
CA ASN A 60 -19.33 9.52 17.69
C ASN A 60 -19.22 8.01 18.00
N ALA A 61 -18.53 7.23 17.14
CA ALA A 61 -18.31 5.82 17.38
C ALA A 61 -17.43 5.61 18.63
N SER A 62 -17.76 4.60 19.43
CA SER A 62 -16.86 4.13 20.49
C SER A 62 -15.55 3.65 19.86
N LYS A 63 -14.42 4.08 20.44
CA LYS A 63 -13.07 3.73 19.97
C LYS A 63 -12.63 2.32 20.37
N ASN A 64 -13.45 1.59 21.13
CA ASN A 64 -13.15 0.22 21.51
C ASN A 64 -13.41 -0.71 20.33
N ILE A 65 -12.33 -1.26 19.77
CA ILE A 65 -12.36 -2.26 18.69
C ILE A 65 -12.31 -3.64 19.33
N GLY A 66 -13.40 -4.39 19.22
CA GLY A 66 -13.43 -5.79 19.60
C GLY A 66 -12.84 -6.69 18.52
N LYS A 67 -12.69 -7.99 18.83
CA LYS A 67 -12.13 -8.98 17.88
C LYS A 67 -12.96 -9.10 16.60
N ARG A 68 -14.30 -9.07 16.71
CA ARG A 68 -15.22 -9.21 15.56
C ARG A 68 -15.15 -8.00 14.64
N GLU A 69 -15.08 -6.80 15.22
CA GLU A 69 -14.85 -5.56 14.49
C GLU A 69 -13.50 -5.57 13.78
N GLY A 70 -12.44 -6.03 14.48
CA GLY A 70 -11.11 -6.18 13.90
C GLY A 70 -11.11 -7.03 12.63
N TYR A 71 -11.72 -8.23 12.65
CA TYR A 71 -11.83 -9.06 11.45
C TYR A 71 -12.58 -8.37 10.31
N LEU A 72 -13.68 -7.66 10.61
CA LEU A 72 -14.43 -6.92 9.58
C LEU A 72 -13.63 -5.76 9.01
N ILE A 73 -12.93 -4.98 9.84
CA ILE A 73 -12.11 -3.84 9.43
C ILE A 73 -11.03 -4.31 8.46
N VAL A 74 -10.41 -5.45 8.72
CA VAL A 74 -9.31 -5.96 7.90
C VAL A 74 -9.83 -6.43 6.55
N THR A 75 -10.84 -7.29 6.53
CA THR A 75 -11.39 -7.83 5.28
C THR A 75 -12.01 -6.72 4.43
N LEU A 76 -12.86 -5.88 5.02
CA LEU A 76 -13.53 -4.80 4.29
C LEU A 76 -12.57 -3.66 3.97
N GLY A 77 -11.53 -3.45 4.77
CA GLY A 77 -10.51 -2.42 4.55
C GLY A 77 -9.71 -2.69 3.29
N TRP A 78 -9.22 -3.92 3.11
CA TRP A 78 -8.55 -4.33 1.87
C TRP A 78 -9.47 -4.20 0.66
N LEU A 79 -10.72 -4.68 0.77
CA LEU A 79 -11.69 -4.54 -0.32
C LEU A 79 -12.01 -3.07 -0.63
N ALA A 80 -12.11 -2.22 0.39
CA ALA A 80 -12.33 -0.78 0.21
C ALA A 80 -11.15 -0.11 -0.49
N LEU A 81 -9.91 -0.42 -0.10
CA LEU A 81 -8.69 0.10 -0.72
C LEU A 81 -8.59 -0.34 -2.19
N VAL A 82 -8.87 -1.61 -2.48
CA VAL A 82 -8.85 -2.13 -3.85
C VAL A 82 -9.95 -1.52 -4.70
N PHE A 83 -11.17 -1.44 -4.17
CA PHE A 83 -12.30 -0.85 -4.87
C PHE A 83 -12.05 0.63 -5.20
N SER A 84 -11.60 1.42 -4.22
CA SER A 84 -11.26 2.82 -4.44
C SER A 84 -10.03 2.99 -5.34
N GLY A 85 -9.01 2.16 -5.17
CA GLY A 85 -7.78 2.22 -5.96
C GLY A 85 -7.96 1.94 -7.45
N ALA A 86 -9.06 1.27 -7.83
CA ALA A 86 -9.43 1.01 -9.22
C ALA A 86 -10.00 2.24 -9.94
N PHE A 87 -10.41 3.28 -9.20
CA PHE A 87 -11.03 4.48 -9.76
C PHE A 87 -10.18 5.21 -10.80
N PRO A 88 -8.88 5.52 -10.58
CA PRO A 88 -8.08 6.21 -11.59
C PRO A 88 -7.93 5.40 -12.88
N HIS A 89 -7.85 4.07 -12.78
CA HIS A 89 -7.82 3.19 -13.94
C HIS A 89 -9.15 3.19 -14.71
N TYR A 90 -10.27 3.11 -13.98
CA TYR A 90 -11.59 2.97 -14.56
C TYR A 90 -12.18 4.29 -15.10
N PHE A 91 -12.09 5.39 -14.35
CA PHE A 91 -12.69 6.67 -14.74
C PHE A 91 -12.01 7.31 -15.94
N SER A 92 -10.75 6.95 -16.20
CA SER A 92 -10.10 7.29 -17.47
C SER A 92 -10.92 6.81 -18.67
N GLY A 93 -11.63 5.67 -18.54
CA GLY A 93 -12.39 5.00 -19.60
C GLY A 93 -11.54 4.54 -20.80
N ARG A 94 -10.23 4.81 -20.76
CA ARG A 94 -9.31 4.71 -21.90
C ARG A 94 -8.46 3.45 -21.87
N TYR A 95 -8.20 2.91 -20.68
CA TYR A 95 -7.17 1.87 -20.51
C TYR A 95 -7.74 0.52 -20.09
N LEU A 96 -8.65 0.48 -19.11
CA LEU A 96 -9.09 -0.78 -18.51
C LEU A 96 -10.61 -0.83 -18.28
N SER A 97 -11.19 -2.01 -18.47
CA SER A 97 -12.53 -2.31 -17.97
C SER A 97 -12.52 -2.28 -16.44
N PHE A 98 -13.69 -2.14 -15.79
CA PHE A 98 -13.75 -2.14 -14.32
C PHE A 98 -13.16 -3.42 -13.72
N THR A 99 -13.43 -4.58 -14.31
CA THR A 99 -12.90 -5.87 -13.84
C THR A 99 -11.39 -5.94 -13.95
N ASP A 100 -10.81 -5.42 -15.03
CA ASP A 100 -9.36 -5.42 -15.23
C ASP A 100 -8.68 -4.40 -14.31
N ALA A 101 -9.28 -3.22 -14.14
CA ALA A 101 -8.83 -2.21 -13.18
C ALA A 101 -8.87 -2.74 -11.75
N PHE A 102 -9.94 -3.44 -11.38
CA PHE A 102 -10.06 -4.08 -10.07
C PHE A 102 -9.02 -5.19 -9.87
N PHE A 103 -8.75 -6.00 -10.91
CA PHE A 103 -7.72 -7.04 -10.87
C PHE A 103 -6.31 -6.46 -10.70
N GLU A 104 -5.92 -5.48 -11.53
CA GLU A 104 -4.63 -4.77 -11.40
C GLU A 104 -4.46 -4.16 -10.02
N THR A 105 -5.50 -3.50 -9.52
CA THR A 105 -5.47 -2.85 -8.22
C THR A 105 -5.40 -3.87 -7.08
N MET A 106 -6.11 -5.00 -7.19
CA MET A 106 -6.04 -6.09 -6.23
C MET A 106 -4.62 -6.63 -6.16
N ALA A 107 -4.03 -6.99 -7.31
CA ALA A 107 -2.66 -7.47 -7.41
C ALA A 107 -1.65 -6.47 -6.84
N GLY A 108 -1.93 -5.17 -7.03
CA GLY A 108 -1.21 -4.06 -6.43
C GLY A 108 -1.25 -4.09 -4.89
N TYR A 109 -2.42 -3.90 -4.30
CA TYR A 109 -2.55 -3.83 -2.84
C TYR A 109 -2.15 -5.12 -2.12
N THR A 110 -2.35 -6.28 -2.74
CA THR A 110 -1.93 -7.57 -2.15
C THR A 110 -0.48 -7.92 -2.42
N THR A 111 0.29 -7.02 -3.06
CA THR A 111 1.69 -7.22 -3.44
C THR A 111 1.90 -8.55 -4.18
N THR A 112 0.95 -8.91 -5.05
CA THR A 112 1.01 -10.15 -5.84
C THR A 112 1.74 -9.93 -7.16
N GLY A 113 1.70 -8.70 -7.71
CA GLY A 113 2.42 -8.35 -8.93
C GLY A 113 1.94 -9.01 -10.22
N ALA A 114 0.81 -9.72 -10.18
CA ALA A 114 0.17 -10.26 -11.38
C ALA A 114 -0.45 -9.11 -12.20
N SER A 115 -0.25 -9.13 -13.52
CA SER A 115 -0.74 -8.06 -14.39
C SER A 115 -1.54 -8.62 -15.58
N ILE A 116 -2.65 -7.95 -15.90
CA ILE A 116 -3.45 -8.16 -17.11
C ILE A 116 -2.98 -7.26 -18.26
N LEU A 117 -2.20 -6.22 -17.95
CA LEU A 117 -1.61 -5.32 -18.94
C LEU A 117 -0.60 -6.08 -19.80
N THR A 118 -0.84 -6.14 -21.11
CA THR A 118 0.04 -6.82 -22.08
C THR A 118 1.19 -5.95 -22.55
N ASP A 119 1.00 -4.63 -22.59
CA ASP A 119 2.04 -3.66 -22.90
C ASP A 119 2.10 -2.59 -21.81
N ILE A 120 2.96 -2.84 -20.83
CA ILE A 120 3.20 -1.97 -19.68
C ILE A 120 3.81 -0.64 -20.12
N GLU A 121 4.74 -0.66 -21.08
CA GLU A 121 5.49 0.54 -21.49
C GLU A 121 4.61 1.54 -22.26
N SER A 122 3.48 1.10 -22.79
CA SER A 122 2.48 1.98 -23.41
C SER A 122 1.61 2.74 -22.40
N MET A 123 1.66 2.38 -21.11
CA MET A 123 0.82 3.00 -20.09
C MET A 123 1.36 4.38 -19.69
N PRO A 124 0.46 5.35 -19.39
CA PRO A 124 0.84 6.64 -18.82
C PRO A 124 1.69 6.50 -17.56
N GLU A 125 2.66 7.39 -17.38
CA GLU A 125 3.61 7.38 -16.28
C GLU A 125 2.92 7.49 -14.91
N ALA A 126 1.86 8.28 -14.78
CA ALA A 126 1.11 8.33 -13.53
C ALA A 126 0.38 7.02 -13.24
N ILE A 127 -0.10 6.30 -14.26
CA ILE A 127 -0.69 4.98 -14.07
C ILE A 127 0.37 3.98 -13.60
N LEU A 128 1.56 4.00 -14.22
CA LEU A 128 2.69 3.17 -13.78
C LEU A 128 3.11 3.49 -12.35
N LEU A 129 3.18 4.78 -12.00
CA LEU A 129 3.50 5.22 -10.65
C LEU A 129 2.44 4.77 -9.64
N TRP A 130 1.17 4.88 -10.00
CA TRP A 130 0.07 4.42 -9.15
C TRP A 130 0.14 2.93 -8.87
N ARG A 131 0.43 2.10 -9.89
CA ARG A 131 0.66 0.66 -9.70
C ARG A 131 1.73 0.41 -8.64
N SER A 132 2.87 1.09 -8.70
CA SER A 132 3.94 0.95 -7.71
C SER A 132 3.58 1.51 -6.32
N ILE A 133 2.79 2.59 -6.25
CA ILE A 133 2.29 3.13 -4.98
C ILE A 133 1.33 2.13 -4.31
N THR A 134 0.46 1.44 -5.06
CA THR A 134 -0.41 0.40 -4.47
C THR A 134 0.40 -0.75 -3.87
N HIS A 135 1.48 -1.17 -4.53
CA HIS A 135 2.48 -2.10 -3.97
C HIS A 135 3.05 -1.57 -2.66
N TRP A 136 3.53 -0.33 -2.66
CA TRP A 136 4.18 0.26 -1.51
C TRP A 136 3.25 0.39 -0.30
N ILE A 137 2.00 0.83 -0.52
CA ILE A 137 0.95 0.91 0.50
C ILE A 137 0.57 -0.48 0.98
N GLY A 138 0.41 -1.44 0.07
CA GLY A 138 0.08 -2.83 0.38
C GLY A 138 1.14 -3.50 1.26
N GLY A 139 2.41 -3.35 0.90
CA GLY A 139 3.55 -3.87 1.65
C GLY A 139 3.61 -3.33 3.08
N MET A 140 3.41 -2.02 3.28
CA MET A 140 3.28 -1.52 4.64
C MET A 140 2.01 -2.03 5.32
N GLY A 141 0.88 -2.07 4.59
CA GLY A 141 -0.40 -2.53 5.10
C GLY A 141 -0.29 -3.90 5.77
N ILE A 142 0.36 -4.86 5.11
CA ILE A 142 0.57 -6.20 5.68
C ILE A 142 1.54 -6.21 6.86
N ILE A 143 2.60 -5.39 6.85
CA ILE A 143 3.53 -5.25 7.98
C ILE A 143 2.80 -4.76 9.24
N VAL A 144 2.04 -3.66 9.14
CA VAL A 144 1.30 -3.09 10.28
C VAL A 144 0.19 -4.03 10.73
N LEU A 145 -0.51 -4.64 9.78
CA LEU A 145 -1.58 -5.60 10.07
C LEU A 145 -1.05 -6.78 10.88
N THR A 146 0.08 -7.34 10.46
CA THR A 146 0.72 -8.49 11.10
C THR A 146 1.12 -8.15 12.54
N LEU A 147 1.71 -6.97 12.77
CA LEU A 147 2.02 -6.47 14.11
C LEU A 147 0.76 -6.28 14.98
N ALA A 148 -0.35 -5.84 14.40
CA ALA A 148 -1.59 -5.59 15.14
C ALA A 148 -2.34 -6.89 15.46
N ILE A 149 -2.34 -7.88 14.56
CA ILE A 149 -3.14 -9.11 14.67
C ILE A 149 -2.41 -10.23 15.39
N LEU A 150 -1.11 -10.46 15.13
CA LEU A 150 -0.37 -11.58 15.74
C LEU A 150 -0.52 -11.66 17.27
N PRO A 151 -0.45 -10.53 18.01
CA PRO A 151 -0.73 -10.55 19.44
C PRO A 151 -2.14 -11.10 19.75
N LEU A 152 -3.15 -10.66 19.02
CA LEU A 152 -4.55 -11.06 19.27
C LEU A 152 -4.81 -12.55 18.99
N LEU A 153 -4.01 -13.17 18.11
CA LEU A 153 -4.07 -14.59 17.79
C LEU A 153 -3.27 -15.47 18.76
N GLY A 154 -2.48 -14.88 19.67
CA GLY A 154 -1.66 -15.63 20.62
C GLY A 154 -0.49 -16.39 19.98
N ILE A 155 -0.20 -16.13 18.70
CA ILE A 155 0.88 -16.74 17.92
C ILE A 155 2.06 -15.76 17.98
N GLY A 156 3.23 -16.22 18.46
CA GLY A 156 4.43 -15.39 18.57
C GLY A 156 5.05 -15.31 19.98
N GLY A 157 4.89 -16.34 20.83
CA GLY A 157 5.55 -16.39 22.14
C GLY A 157 4.96 -15.45 23.19
N MET A 158 3.81 -14.83 22.94
CA MET A 158 3.24 -13.86 23.87
C MET A 158 2.72 -14.49 25.18
N GLN A 159 2.43 -15.79 25.20
CA GLN A 159 2.20 -16.53 26.44
C GLN A 159 3.46 -16.58 27.32
N LEU A 160 4.67 -16.67 26.73
CA LEU A 160 5.94 -16.56 27.46
C LEU A 160 6.16 -15.13 27.96
N PHE A 161 5.86 -14.11 27.15
CA PHE A 161 6.02 -12.71 27.54
C PHE A 161 5.05 -12.28 28.68
N MET A 162 3.82 -12.80 28.67
CA MET A 162 2.87 -12.64 29.77
C MET A 162 3.24 -13.47 31.01
N ALA A 163 3.97 -14.58 30.84
CA ALA A 163 4.47 -15.40 31.95
C ALA A 163 5.70 -14.79 32.64
N GLU A 164 6.57 -14.07 31.91
CA GLU A 164 7.79 -13.46 32.47
C GLU A 164 7.58 -12.07 33.09
N SER A 165 6.46 -11.40 32.82
CA SER A 165 6.21 -10.05 33.36
C SER A 165 4.80 -9.93 33.94
N PRO A 166 4.63 -10.14 35.27
CA PRO A 166 3.34 -9.94 35.92
C PRO A 166 2.96 -8.46 35.83
N GLY A 167 1.87 -8.12 35.12
CA GLY A 167 1.31 -6.75 35.10
C GLY A 167 1.23 -6.05 33.74
N VAL A 168 1.41 -6.76 32.63
CA VAL A 168 1.10 -6.21 31.30
C VAL A 168 -0.42 -6.25 31.07
N THR A 169 -1.08 -5.11 31.27
CA THR A 169 -2.48 -4.88 30.88
C THR A 169 -2.58 -4.54 29.39
N ALA A 170 -3.73 -4.81 28.75
CA ALA A 170 -3.97 -4.53 27.33
C ALA A 170 -3.68 -3.05 26.94
N ASP A 171 -3.91 -2.10 27.86
CA ASP A 171 -3.62 -0.68 27.68
C ASP A 171 -2.12 -0.34 27.55
N LYS A 172 -1.21 -1.18 28.05
CA LYS A 172 0.24 -1.00 27.85
C LYS A 172 0.72 -1.60 26.52
N LEU A 173 -0.08 -2.45 25.88
CA LEU A 173 0.25 -3.08 24.58
C LEU A 173 0.01 -2.11 23.42
N HIS A 174 -1.11 -1.38 23.44
CA HIS A 174 -1.49 -0.46 22.37
C HIS A 174 -0.45 0.64 22.09
N PRO A 175 0.16 1.31 23.11
CA PRO A 175 1.22 2.29 22.87
C PRO A 175 2.47 1.67 22.23
N ARG A 176 2.80 0.42 22.58
CA ARG A 176 3.98 -0.28 22.05
C ARG A 176 3.80 -0.67 20.58
N ILE A 177 2.61 -1.13 20.18
CA ILE A 177 2.31 -1.46 18.77
C ILE A 177 2.44 -0.22 17.89
N THR A 178 1.88 0.92 18.32
CA THR A 178 1.98 2.18 17.57
C THR A 178 3.43 2.62 17.40
N GLU A 179 4.26 2.53 18.44
CA GLU A 179 5.67 2.89 18.36
C GLU A 179 6.48 1.92 17.47
N THR A 180 6.21 0.61 17.54
CA THR A 180 6.82 -0.36 16.63
C THR A 180 6.42 -0.10 15.17
N ALA A 181 5.14 0.18 14.90
CA ALA A 181 4.66 0.50 13.56
C ALA A 181 5.34 1.75 12.99
N LYS A 182 5.54 2.81 13.80
CA LYS A 182 6.29 4.01 13.39
C LYS A 182 7.74 3.69 13.02
N ARG A 183 8.42 2.85 13.82
CA ARG A 183 9.80 2.44 13.55
C ARG A 183 9.90 1.63 12.25
N LEU A 184 9.00 0.66 12.06
CA LEU A 184 8.95 -0.11 10.82
C LEU A 184 8.64 0.79 9.62
N TRP A 185 7.75 1.77 9.76
CA TRP A 185 7.46 2.73 8.70
C TRP A 185 8.72 3.52 8.32
N ALA A 186 9.47 4.00 9.31
CA ALA A 186 10.73 4.70 9.08
C ALA A 186 11.78 3.83 8.38
N ILE A 187 11.94 2.56 8.80
CA ILE A 187 12.85 1.61 8.17
C ILE A 187 12.42 1.33 6.71
N TYR A 188 11.12 1.10 6.49
CA TYR A 188 10.56 0.82 5.17
C TYR A 188 10.82 1.97 4.19
N VAL A 189 10.49 3.21 4.57
CA VAL A 189 10.76 4.41 3.78
C VAL A 189 12.26 4.60 3.54
N PHE A 190 13.09 4.41 4.59
CA PHE A 190 14.54 4.56 4.48
C PHE A 190 15.13 3.57 3.49
N LEU A 191 14.79 2.28 3.61
CA LEU A 191 15.28 1.25 2.68
C LEU A 191 14.78 1.48 1.26
N THR A 192 13.53 1.90 1.06
CA THR A 192 13.02 2.30 -0.27
C THR A 192 13.88 3.43 -0.85
N GLY A 193 14.20 4.46 -0.06
CA GLY A 193 15.04 5.57 -0.49
C GLY A 193 16.48 5.16 -0.82
N VAL A 194 17.10 4.31 0.01
CA VAL A 194 18.44 3.78 -0.25
C VAL A 194 18.45 2.95 -1.54
N GLN A 195 17.47 2.07 -1.74
CA GLN A 195 17.39 1.28 -2.97
C GLN A 195 17.21 2.17 -4.19
N LEU A 196 16.33 3.17 -4.14
CA LEU A 196 16.13 4.14 -5.22
C LEU A 196 17.47 4.77 -5.64
N VAL A 197 18.24 5.29 -4.68
CA VAL A 197 19.53 5.92 -4.97
C VAL A 197 20.52 4.92 -5.57
N LEU A 198 20.60 3.70 -5.04
CA LEU A 198 21.48 2.67 -5.58
C LEU A 198 21.09 2.29 -7.01
N LEU A 199 19.80 2.12 -7.30
CA LEU A 199 19.32 1.84 -8.66
C LEU A 199 19.69 2.96 -9.64
N MET A 200 19.59 4.22 -9.21
CA MET A 200 20.03 5.36 -10.02
C MET A 200 21.54 5.35 -10.29
N VAL A 201 22.36 5.04 -9.29
CA VAL A 201 23.81 4.86 -9.47
C VAL A 201 24.11 3.73 -10.46
N GLY A 202 23.26 2.70 -10.49
CA GLY A 202 23.31 1.60 -11.45
C GLY A 202 22.93 1.97 -12.90
N GLY A 203 22.53 3.21 -13.16
CA GLY A 203 22.15 3.72 -14.48
C GLY A 203 20.64 3.75 -14.74
N MET A 204 19.81 3.36 -13.78
CA MET A 204 18.34 3.43 -13.93
C MET A 204 17.85 4.87 -13.83
N GLY A 205 16.93 5.28 -14.72
CA GLY A 205 16.29 6.59 -14.65
C GLY A 205 15.53 6.76 -13.33
N PHE A 206 15.40 7.99 -12.82
CA PHE A 206 14.74 8.27 -11.53
C PHE A 206 13.34 7.64 -11.42
N PHE A 207 12.54 7.76 -12.47
CA PHE A 207 11.18 7.23 -12.50
C PHE A 207 11.15 5.71 -12.39
N ASP A 208 11.94 5.02 -13.22
CA ASP A 208 12.06 3.56 -13.16
C ASP A 208 12.60 3.10 -11.80
N ALA A 209 13.61 3.80 -11.26
CA ALA A 209 14.24 3.49 -9.98
C ALA A 209 13.27 3.63 -8.80
N ALA A 210 12.46 4.70 -8.78
CA ALA A 210 11.46 4.90 -7.74
C ALA A 210 10.38 3.81 -7.77
N ASN A 211 9.88 3.47 -8.97
CA ASN A 211 8.89 2.41 -9.15
C ASN A 211 9.43 1.04 -8.72
N HIS A 212 10.63 0.67 -9.17
CA HIS A 212 11.26 -0.60 -8.81
C HIS A 212 11.62 -0.68 -7.33
N ALA A 213 12.07 0.41 -6.70
CA ALA A 213 12.36 0.44 -5.27
C ALA A 213 11.10 0.21 -4.43
N MET A 214 10.00 0.90 -4.75
CA MET A 214 8.71 0.69 -4.08
C MET A 214 8.21 -0.75 -4.21
N SER A 215 8.28 -1.29 -5.43
CA SER A 215 7.83 -2.65 -5.74
C SER A 215 8.70 -3.75 -5.13
N THR A 216 10.02 -3.52 -5.02
CA THR A 216 10.96 -4.48 -4.41
C THR A 216 10.78 -4.54 -2.90
N LEU A 217 10.72 -3.38 -2.23
CA LEU A 217 10.57 -3.33 -0.78
C LEU A 217 9.22 -3.89 -0.31
N SER A 218 8.18 -3.75 -1.13
CA SER A 218 6.87 -4.36 -0.86
C SER A 218 6.80 -5.85 -1.26
N THR A 219 7.89 -6.44 -1.75
CA THR A 219 7.94 -7.80 -2.28
C THR A 219 6.89 -8.10 -3.36
N GLY A 220 6.52 -7.10 -4.16
CA GLY A 220 5.38 -7.19 -5.07
C GLY A 220 5.73 -7.60 -6.50
N GLY A 221 6.74 -6.98 -7.12
CA GLY A 221 7.23 -7.40 -8.46
C GLY A 221 6.64 -6.69 -9.69
N PHE A 222 5.86 -5.61 -9.53
CA PHE A 222 5.51 -4.70 -10.62
C PHE A 222 6.74 -3.97 -11.14
N SER A 223 6.68 -3.60 -12.42
CA SER A 223 7.72 -2.94 -13.18
C SER A 223 7.10 -1.92 -14.13
N THR A 224 7.89 -0.92 -14.51
CA THR A 224 7.61 0.04 -15.60
C THR A 224 7.95 -0.51 -16.98
N LYS A 225 8.62 -1.67 -17.03
CA LYS A 225 9.13 -2.34 -18.23
C LYS A 225 8.46 -3.70 -18.42
N ASN A 226 8.11 -4.03 -19.66
CA ASN A 226 7.52 -5.31 -20.06
C ASN A 226 8.39 -6.51 -19.64
N ALA A 227 9.71 -6.40 -19.81
CA ALA A 227 10.68 -7.44 -19.42
C ALA A 227 11.09 -7.39 -17.93
N SER A 228 10.40 -6.59 -17.11
CA SER A 228 10.79 -6.36 -15.71
C SER A 228 12.26 -5.91 -15.59
N VAL A 229 12.95 -6.34 -14.53
CA VAL A 229 14.37 -6.06 -14.27
C VAL A 229 15.29 -6.50 -15.41
N ALA A 230 14.89 -7.47 -16.23
CA ALA A 230 15.69 -7.95 -17.35
C ALA A 230 15.86 -6.88 -18.45
N HIS A 231 15.02 -5.84 -18.48
CA HIS A 231 15.16 -4.72 -19.42
C HIS A 231 16.48 -3.96 -19.27
N PHE A 232 17.02 -3.84 -18.05
CA PHE A 232 18.14 -2.94 -17.75
C PHE A 232 19.54 -3.54 -18.00
N ASP A 233 19.63 -4.83 -18.37
CA ASP A 233 20.86 -5.59 -18.67
C ASP A 233 22.11 -5.16 -17.86
N SER A 234 21.94 -5.04 -16.54
CA SER A 234 22.96 -4.54 -15.61
C SER A 234 23.09 -5.47 -14.42
N PRO A 235 24.21 -6.21 -14.30
CA PRO A 235 24.47 -7.08 -13.15
C PRO A 235 24.40 -6.32 -11.82
N PHE A 236 24.81 -5.05 -11.82
CA PHE A 236 24.74 -4.20 -10.62
C PHE A 236 23.29 -3.99 -10.16
N ILE A 237 22.39 -3.60 -11.07
CA ILE A 237 20.96 -3.41 -10.76
C ILE A 237 20.35 -4.72 -10.24
N GLN A 238 20.66 -5.85 -10.88
CA GLN A 238 20.16 -7.16 -10.47
C GLN A 238 20.60 -7.51 -9.04
N TRP A 239 21.89 -7.33 -8.72
CA TRP A 239 22.40 -7.60 -7.37
C TRP A 239 21.81 -6.67 -6.31
N VAL A 240 21.64 -5.38 -6.62
CA VAL A 240 20.95 -4.45 -5.72
C VAL A 240 19.53 -4.96 -5.43
N ILE A 241 18.75 -5.29 -6.46
CA ILE A 241 17.39 -5.79 -6.27
C ILE A 241 17.38 -7.09 -5.46
N ILE A 242 18.27 -8.05 -5.73
CA ILE A 242 18.37 -9.31 -4.99
C ILE A 242 18.64 -9.06 -3.50
N VAL A 243 19.57 -8.18 -3.16
CA VAL A 243 19.88 -7.85 -1.77
C VAL A 243 18.67 -7.22 -1.08
N PHE A 244 17.96 -6.31 -1.75
CA PHE A 244 16.78 -5.67 -1.17
C PHE A 244 15.57 -6.61 -1.08
N MET A 245 15.42 -7.56 -2.01
CA MET A 245 14.44 -8.65 -1.88
C MET A 245 14.74 -9.50 -0.64
N TYR A 246 16.02 -9.81 -0.38
CA TYR A 246 16.41 -10.52 0.82
C TYR A 246 16.09 -9.70 2.08
N LEU A 247 16.50 -8.42 2.13
CA LEU A 247 16.24 -7.53 3.27
C LEU A 247 14.73 -7.33 3.53
N ALA A 248 13.91 -7.25 2.49
CA ALA A 248 12.46 -7.10 2.62
C ALA A 248 11.77 -8.40 3.06
N GLY A 249 12.33 -9.56 2.71
CA GLY A 249 11.78 -10.88 3.03
C GLY A 249 12.18 -11.43 4.40
N ILE A 250 13.15 -10.81 5.08
CA ILE A 250 13.59 -11.22 6.42
C ILE A 250 12.97 -10.34 7.52
N ASN A 251 12.89 -10.89 8.72
CA ASN A 251 12.22 -10.31 9.89
C ASN A 251 13.21 -9.70 10.87
#